data_AF-A0A1F7LBU8-F1
#
_entry.id   AF-A0A1F7LBU8-F1
#
_cell.length_a   1.000
_cell.length_b   1.000
_cell.length_c   1.000
_cell.angle_alpha   90.00
_cell.angle_beta   90.00
_cell.angle_gamma   90.00
#
_symmetry.space_group_name_H-M   'P 1'
#
loop_
_entity.id
_entity.type
_entity.pdbx_description
1 polymer ?
#
loop_
_entity_poly.entity_id
_entity_poly.type
_entity_poly.pdbx_seq_one_letter_code
_entity_poly.pdbx_strand_id
1 'polypeptide(L)' 'MIRTSYPLNRILTAIARRHETKERLTDDDLAGHQLGEDERRALKAGDIVGLYQLGANPYLIRRVFRPRFPV' A
#
# COMPACT_ATOMS: atom_id res chain seq x y z
N MET A 1 11.03 17.24 -0.69
CA MET A 1 11.55 15.87 -0.64
C MET A 1 10.51 15.02 0.07
N ILE A 2 9.86 14.08 -0.62
CA ILE A 2 8.87 13.19 0.02
C ILE A 2 9.64 12.31 1.01
N ARG A 3 9.29 12.36 2.29
CA ARG A 3 9.90 11.48 3.29
C ARG A 3 9.38 10.06 3.06
N THR A 4 10.30 9.11 2.88
CA THR A 4 9.97 7.69 2.75
C THR A 4 9.27 7.20 4.02
N SER A 5 8.07 6.61 3.89
CA SER A 5 7.36 6.01 5.04
C SER A 5 7.83 4.56 5.26
N TYR A 6 8.51 4.32 6.38
CA TYR A 6 8.96 2.97 6.75
C TYR A 6 7.79 2.01 7.04
N PRO A 7 6.74 2.38 7.80
CA PRO A 7 5.58 1.53 8.04
C PRO A 7 4.88 1.09 6.75
N LEU A 8 4.63 2.03 5.82
CA LEU A 8 4.02 1.75 4.51
C LEU A 8 4.86 0.77 3.69
N ASN A 9 6.18 0.99 3.60
CA ASN A 9 7.04 0.12 2.83
C ASN A 9 7.15 -1.28 3.45
N ARG A 10 7.09 -1.40 4.77
CA ARG A 10 7.11 -2.68 5.48
C ARG A 10 5.88 -3.54 5.17
N ILE A 11 4.67 -2.95 5.24
CA ILE A 11 3.45 -3.69 4.92
C ILE A 11 3.40 -4.09 3.44
N LEU A 12 3.73 -3.18 2.52
CA LEU A 12 3.74 -3.50 1.09
C LEU A 12 4.75 -4.58 0.75
N THR A 13 5.91 -4.60 1.42
CA THR A 13 6.90 -5.68 1.27
C THR A 13 6.35 -7.02 1.76
N ALA A 14 5.68 -7.04 2.92
CA ALA A 14 5.10 -8.26 3.48
C ALA A 14 4.05 -8.86 2.53
N ILE A 15 3.20 -8.03 1.93
CA ILE A 15 2.18 -8.45 0.98
C ILE A 15 2.81 -8.88 -0.35
N ALA A 16 3.76 -8.10 -0.88
CA ALA A 16 4.46 -8.43 -2.12
C ALA A 16 5.17 -9.80 -2.06
N ARG A 17 5.65 -10.20 -0.88
CA ARG A 17 6.28 -11.51 -0.63
C ARG A 17 5.30 -12.68 -0.64
N ARG A 18 4.00 -12.44 -0.43
CA ARG A 18 2.96 -13.47 -0.56
C ARG A 18 2.61 -13.76 -2.03
N HIS A 19 3.20 -13.02 -2.97
CA HIS A 19 2.87 -13.09 -4.40
C HIS A 19 1.40 -12.80 -4.73
N GLU A 20 0.70 -12.13 -3.81
CA GLU A 20 -0.68 -11.70 -3.98
C GLU A 20 -0.74 -10.30 -4.58
N THR A 21 -1.72 -10.07 -5.46
CA THR A 21 -2.11 -8.73 -5.89
C THR A 21 -3.47 -8.38 -5.33
N LYS A 22 -3.64 -7.15 -4.82
CA LYS A 22 -4.87 -6.67 -4.18
C LYS A 22 -5.34 -5.38 -4.84
N GLU A 23 -6.65 -5.15 -4.87
CA GLU A 23 -7.22 -3.86 -5.28
C GLU A 23 -7.24 -2.87 -4.11
N ARG A 24 -7.46 -3.39 -2.89
CA ARG A 24 -7.50 -2.67 -1.62
C ARG A 24 -7.07 -3.60 -0.49
N LEU A 25 -6.57 -3.02 0.60
CA LEU A 25 -6.25 -3.78 1.82
C LEU A 25 -7.42 -3.76 2.80
N THR A 26 -7.62 -4.87 3.52
CA THR A 26 -8.62 -4.99 4.60
C THR A 26 -8.00 -4.66 5.95
N ASP A 27 -8.82 -4.47 6.98
CA ASP A 27 -8.31 -4.27 8.35
C ASP A 27 -7.41 -5.40 8.82
N ASP A 28 -7.69 -6.64 8.42
CA ASP A 28 -6.86 -7.80 8.74
C ASP A 28 -5.46 -7.71 8.11
N ASP A 29 -5.36 -7.16 6.89
CA ASP A 29 -4.06 -6.92 6.23
C ASP A 29 -3.25 -5.86 6.98
N LEU A 30 -3.92 -4.89 7.60
CA LEU A 30 -3.31 -3.76 8.30
C LEU A 30 -3.01 -4.06 9.79
N ALA A 31 -3.52 -5.17 10.32
CA ALA A 31 -3.37 -5.54 11.72
C ALA A 31 -1.88 -5.72 12.08
N GLY A 32 -1.46 -5.18 13.23
CA GLY A 32 -0.07 -5.25 13.69
C GLY A 32 0.90 -4.28 13.00
N HIS A 33 0.43 -3.45 12.06
CA HIS A 33 1.22 -2.38 11.47
C HIS A 33 0.90 -1.02 12.11
N GLN A 34 1.95 -0.29 12.49
CA GLN A 34 1.85 1.04 13.09
C GLN A 34 1.68 2.11 12.00
N LEU A 35 0.51 2.07 11.34
CA LEU A 35 0.13 3.00 10.27
C LEU A 35 -0.63 4.19 10.84
N GLY A 36 -0.33 5.38 10.33
CA GLY A 36 -1.12 6.59 10.53
C GLY A 36 -2.48 6.51 9.82
N GLU A 37 -3.38 7.44 10.13
CA GLU A 37 -4.74 7.43 9.57
C GLU A 37 -4.75 7.59 8.05
N ASP A 38 -3.95 8.52 7.52
CA ASP A 38 -3.88 8.76 6.07
C ASP A 38 -3.30 7.57 5.32
N GLU A 39 -2.31 6.89 5.90
CA GLU A 39 -1.73 5.66 5.34
C GLU A 39 -2.78 4.54 5.28
N ARG A 40 -3.54 4.34 6.37
CA ARG A 40 -4.63 3.35 6.38
C ARG A 40 -5.69 3.70 5.35
N ARG A 41 -6.11 4.96 5.27
CA ARG A 41 -7.12 5.41 4.31
C ARG A 41 -6.66 5.13 2.88
N ALA A 42 -5.42 5.50 2.53
CA ALA A 42 -4.87 5.28 1.20
C ALA A 42 -4.77 3.78 0.85
N LEU A 43 -4.31 2.93 1.79
CA LEU A 43 -4.21 1.48 1.59
C LEU A 43 -5.58 0.81 1.41
N LYS A 44 -6.60 1.22 2.19
CA LYS A 44 -7.97 0.70 2.09
C LYS A 44 -8.69 1.18 0.83
N ALA A 45 -8.38 2.38 0.36
CA ALA A 45 -8.95 2.94 -0.86
C ALA A 45 -8.25 2.41 -2.13
N GLY A 46 -7.06 1.80 -2.01
CA GLY A 46 -6.22 1.50 -3.17
C GLY A 46 -5.71 2.77 -3.86
N ASP A 47 -5.56 3.87 -3.12
CA ASP A 47 -5.16 5.17 -3.66
C ASP A 47 -3.66 5.20 -3.97
N ILE A 48 -3.32 4.76 -5.18
CA ILE A 48 -1.95 4.69 -5.70
C ILE A 48 -1.23 6.06 -5.62
N VAL A 49 -1.95 7.15 -5.90
CA VAL A 49 -1.37 8.50 -5.91
C VAL A 49 -1.10 8.96 -4.49
N GLY A 50 -2.06 8.78 -3.58
CA GLY A 50 -1.89 9.08 -2.16
C GLY A 50 -0.75 8.27 -1.53
N LEU A 51 -0.62 6.98 -1.85
CA LEU A 51 0.49 6.15 -1.38
C LEU A 51 1.85 6.69 -1.84
N TYR A 52 1.95 7.16 -3.08
CA TYR A 52 3.18 7.77 -3.59
C TYR A 52 3.53 9.06 -2.83
N GLN A 53 2.53 9.92 -2.58
CA GLN A 53 2.71 11.17 -1.83
C GLN A 53 3.09 10.94 -0.36
N LEU A 54 2.61 9.84 0.24
CA LEU A 54 2.96 9.40 1.59
C LEU A 54 4.33 8.70 1.67
N GLY A 55 5.06 8.61 0.55
CA GLY A 55 6.42 8.07 0.52
C GLY A 55 6.50 6.54 0.47
N ALA A 56 5.46 5.87 -0.03
CA ALA A 56 5.54 4.46 -0.39
C ALA A 56 6.40 4.27 -1.65
N ASN A 57 7.12 3.16 -1.70
CA ASN A 57 8.01 2.82 -2.81
C ASN A 57 7.18 2.50 -4.06
N PRO A 58 7.39 3.20 -5.19
CA PRO A 58 6.64 2.99 -6.43
C PRO A 58 6.64 1.54 -6.93
N TYR A 59 7.77 0.84 -6.74
CA TYR A 59 7.88 -0.56 -7.12
C TYR A 59 6.95 -1.45 -6.30
N LEU A 60 6.89 -1.23 -4.98
CA LEU A 60 6.03 -1.99 -4.09
C LEU A 60 4.55 -1.69 -4.34
N ILE A 61 4.19 -0.44 -4.61
CA ILE A 61 2.82 -0.08 -4.99
C ILE A 61 2.39 -0.86 -6.23
N ARG A 62 3.20 -0.87 -7.30
CA ARG A 62 2.88 -1.61 -8.54
C ARG A 62 2.87 -3.13 -8.36
N ARG A 63 3.63 -3.65 -7.39
CA ARG A 63 3.70 -5.09 -7.10
C ARG A 63 2.47 -5.56 -6.33
N VAL A 64 1.95 -4.74 -5.42
CA VAL A 64 0.81 -5.07 -4.56
C VAL A 64 -0.51 -4.68 -5.22
N PHE A 65 -0.62 -3.46 -5.72
CA PHE A 65 -1.85 -2.92 -6.29
C PHE A 65 -1.88 -3.10 -7.80
N ARG A 66 -2.87 -3.87 -8.26
CA ARG A 66 -3.13 -4.03 -9.70
C ARG A 66 -4.47 -3.36 -10.02
N PRO A 67 -4.47 -2.29 -10.84
CA PRO A 67 -5.71 -1.72 -11.33
C PRO A 67 -6.48 -2.78 -12.13
N ARG A 68 -7.80 -2.83 -11.97
CA ARG A 68 -8.63 -3.56 -12.95
C ARG A 68 -8.44 -2.85 -14.28
N PHE A 69 -8.04 -3.61 -15.30
CA PHE A 69 -8.31 -3.15 -16.66
C PHE A 69 -9.83 -3.21 -16.83
N PRO A 70 -10.51 -2.09 -17.13
CA PRO A 70 -11.89 -2.17 -17.54
C PRO A 70 -11.93 -3.05 -18.80
N VAL A 71 -12.69 -4.14 -18.74
CA VAL A 71 -13.01 -4.98 -19.89
C VAL A 71 -14.20 -4.35 -20.59
#